data_AF-A0A0R1SKL8-F1
#
_entry.id   AF-A0A0R1SKL8-F1
#
_cell.length_a   1.000
_cell.length_b   1.000
_cell.length_c   1.000
_cell.angle_alpha   90.00
_cell.angle_beta   90.00
_cell.angle_gamma   90.00
#
_symmetry.space_group_name_H-M   'P 1'
#
loop_
_entity.id
_entity.type
_entity.pdbx_description
1 polymer ?
#
loop_
_entity_poly.entity_id
_entity_poly.type
_entity_poly.pdbx_seq_one_letter_code
_entity_poly.pdbx_strand_id
1 'polypeptide(L)'
;MGALIEFFNALGKYDFLQSALLTAIMVGIMSGIIGSFIILRGMSLMGDAISHAVLPGVAVAYMLGINILIGASIFGVLAALLIGFVASKSKIKTDTSIGVVFSAFYALGFILISMAES
;
A
#
# COMPACT_ATOMS: atom_id res chain seq x y z
N MET A 1 -27.15 -26.88 1.05
CA MET A 1 -26.12 -27.96 1.06
C MET A 1 -25.30 -28.03 -0.23
N GLY A 2 -25.89 -27.88 -1.42
CA GLY A 2 -25.16 -27.97 -2.71
C GLY A 2 -24.10 -26.90 -2.96
N ALA A 3 -24.36 -25.64 -2.60
CA ALA A 3 -23.42 -24.53 -2.84
C ALA A 3 -22.07 -24.67 -2.12
N LEU A 4 -22.05 -25.23 -0.90
CA LEU A 4 -20.81 -25.49 -0.17
C LEU A 4 -19.97 -26.59 -0.85
N ILE A 5 -20.62 -27.62 -1.35
CA ILE A 5 -19.96 -28.74 -2.03
C ILE A 5 -19.45 -28.30 -3.41
N GLU A 6 -20.19 -27.44 -4.12
CA GLU A 6 -19.72 -26.81 -5.35
C GLU A 6 -18.53 -25.87 -5.10
N PHE A 7 -18.54 -25.09 -4.02
CA PHE A 7 -17.43 -24.23 -3.64
C PHE A 7 -16.14 -25.04 -3.37
N PHE A 8 -16.23 -26.13 -2.60
CA PHE A 8 -15.09 -27.00 -2.35
C PHE A 8 -14.61 -27.74 -3.61
N ASN A 9 -15.51 -28.15 -4.50
CA ASN A 9 -15.13 -28.72 -5.80
C ASN A 9 -14.47 -27.68 -6.73
N ALA A 10 -14.96 -26.44 -6.71
CA ALA A 10 -14.37 -25.34 -7.47
C ALA A 10 -12.96 -24.99 -6.95
N LEU A 11 -12.74 -25.02 -5.63
CA LEU A 11 -11.41 -24.90 -5.03
C LEU A 11 -10.44 -25.98 -5.51
N GLY A 12 -10.90 -27.23 -5.63
CA GLY A 12 -10.06 -28.34 -6.07
C GLY A 12 -9.72 -28.31 -7.57
N LYS A 13 -10.58 -27.70 -8.40
CA LYS A 13 -10.51 -27.81 -9.86
C LYS A 13 -9.89 -26.58 -10.54
N TYR A 14 -9.99 -25.40 -9.95
CA TYR A 14 -9.47 -24.16 -10.52
C TYR A 14 -8.20 -23.71 -9.82
N ASP A 15 -7.07 -23.80 -10.52
CA ASP A 15 -5.75 -23.36 -10.04
C ASP A 15 -5.74 -21.86 -9.65
N PHE A 16 -6.48 -21.03 -10.38
CA PHE A 16 -6.72 -19.62 -10.03
C PHE A 16 -7.35 -19.45 -8.64
N LEU A 17 -8.32 -20.29 -8.29
CA LEU A 17 -9.01 -20.20 -7.00
C LEU A 17 -8.11 -20.65 -5.85
N GLN A 18 -7.22 -21.62 -6.10
CA GLN A 18 -6.19 -22.06 -5.14
C GLN A 18 -5.14 -20.97 -4.91
N SER A 19 -4.65 -20.36 -5.99
CA SER A 19 -3.72 -19.24 -5.92
C SER A 19 -4.34 -18.03 -5.22
N ALA A 20 -5.60 -17.71 -5.50
CA ALA A 20 -6.34 -16.65 -4.83
C ALA A 20 -6.52 -16.92 -3.33
N LEU A 21 -6.83 -18.16 -2.94
CA LEU A 21 -6.95 -18.53 -1.53
C LEU A 21 -5.60 -18.44 -0.80
N LEU A 22 -4.53 -18.96 -1.41
CA LEU A 22 -3.19 -18.94 -0.82
C LEU A 22 -2.70 -17.49 -0.62
N THR A 23 -2.88 -16.65 -1.65
CA THR A 23 -2.54 -15.23 -1.57
C THR A 23 -3.38 -14.50 -0.53
N ALA A 24 -4.68 -14.75 -0.45
CA ALA A 24 -5.55 -14.15 0.57
C ALA A 24 -5.13 -14.53 2.01
N ILE A 25 -4.78 -15.80 2.24
CA ILE A 25 -4.26 -16.26 3.54
C ILE A 25 -2.95 -15.56 3.87
N MET A 26 -2.00 -15.50 2.93
CA MET A 26 -0.73 -14.82 3.16
C MET A 26 -0.90 -13.33 3.45
N VAL A 27 -1.75 -12.63 2.67
CA VAL A 27 -2.04 -11.21 2.87
C VAL A 27 -2.74 -10.99 4.22
N GLY A 28 -3.68 -11.86 4.61
CA GLY A 28 -4.36 -11.80 5.89
C GLY A 28 -3.42 -11.92 7.09
N ILE A 29 -2.48 -12.87 7.05
CA ILE A 29 -1.46 -13.04 8.09
C ILE A 29 -0.57 -11.79 8.18
N MET A 30 -0.07 -11.30 7.04
CA MET A 30 0.79 -10.11 7.01
C MET A 30 0.06 -8.87 7.53
N SER A 31 -1.18 -8.65 7.10
CA SER A 31 -2.00 -7.51 7.52
C SER A 31 -2.30 -7.54 9.02
N GLY A 32 -2.59 -8.71 9.60
CA GLY A 32 -2.80 -8.84 11.04
C GLY A 32 -1.56 -8.52 11.87
N ILE A 33 -0.38 -9.02 11.45
CA ILE A 33 0.89 -8.77 12.14
C ILE A 33 1.28 -7.28 12.04
N ILE A 34 1.23 -6.73 10.83
CA ILE A 34 1.61 -5.33 10.58
C ILE A 34 0.62 -4.38 11.26
N GLY A 35 -0.68 -4.64 11.14
CA GLY A 35 -1.74 -3.82 11.72
C GLY A 35 -1.65 -3.75 13.25
N SER A 36 -1.48 -4.89 13.91
CA SER A 36 -1.31 -4.93 15.38
C SER A 36 -0.06 -4.16 15.84
N PHE A 37 1.05 -4.27 15.11
CA PHE A 37 2.27 -3.50 15.39
C PHE A 37 2.08 -1.98 15.21
N ILE A 38 1.42 -1.57 14.12
CA ILE A 38 1.15 -0.15 13.82
C ILE A 38 0.25 0.49 14.88
N ILE A 39 -0.77 -0.24 15.35
CA ILE A 39 -1.70 0.23 16.40
C ILE A 39 -0.95 0.40 17.73
N LEU A 40 -0.14 -0.58 18.14
CA LEU A 40 0.65 -0.50 19.38
C LEU A 40 1.63 0.67 19.38
N ARG A 41 2.14 1.04 18.21
CA ARG A 41 3.05 2.18 18.04
C ARG A 41 2.33 3.53 17.92
N GLY A 42 1.01 3.54 17.99
CA GLY A 42 0.20 4.75 17.91
C GLY A 42 0.27 5.44 16.55
N MET A 43 0.58 4.71 15.47
CA MET A 43 0.73 5.23 14.11
C MET A 43 -0.42 4.76 13.20
N SER A 44 -1.66 4.75 13.71
CA SER A 44 -2.85 4.24 13.00
C SER A 44 -2.98 4.77 11.56
N LEU A 45 -2.61 6.04 11.34
CA LEU A 45 -2.66 6.74 10.07
C LEU A 45 -1.61 6.29 9.03
N MET A 46 -0.62 5.49 9.43
CA MET A 46 0.51 5.14 8.58
C MET A 46 0.12 4.20 7.43
N GLY A 47 -0.84 3.29 7.65
CA GLY A 47 -1.30 2.36 6.61
C GLY A 47 -2.02 3.07 5.46
N ASP A 48 -2.86 4.04 5.78
CA ASP A 48 -3.56 4.89 4.80
C ASP A 48 -2.57 5.79 4.07
N ALA A 49 -1.66 6.43 4.81
CA ALA A 49 -0.65 7.31 4.26
C ALA A 49 0.28 6.61 3.25
N ILE A 50 0.75 5.39 3.55
CA ILE A 50 1.63 4.64 2.65
C ILE A 50 0.88 4.25 1.37
N SER A 51 -0.36 3.79 1.48
CA SER A 51 -1.17 3.36 0.32
C SER A 51 -1.34 4.47 -0.72
N HIS A 52 -1.51 5.70 -0.25
CA HIS A 52 -1.67 6.87 -1.10
C HIS A 52 -0.35 7.55 -1.51
N ALA A 53 0.71 7.46 -0.72
CA ALA A 53 2.01 8.00 -1.08
C ALA A 53 2.69 7.23 -2.23
N VAL A 54 2.20 6.03 -2.55
CA VAL A 54 2.68 5.17 -3.65
C VAL A 54 2.15 5.61 -5.02
N LEU A 55 1.02 6.34 -5.07
CA LEU A 55 0.41 6.88 -6.30
C LEU A 55 1.39 7.60 -7.25
N PRO A 56 2.23 8.57 -6.80
CA PRO A 56 3.23 9.20 -7.66
C PRO A 56 4.21 8.20 -8.29
N GLY A 57 4.62 7.17 -7.56
CA GLY A 57 5.53 6.14 -8.08
C GLY A 57 4.90 5.27 -9.15
N VAL A 58 3.61 4.96 -9.01
CA VAL A 58 2.82 4.26 -10.04
C VAL A 58 2.72 5.11 -11.30
N ALA A 59 2.40 6.40 -11.15
CA ALA A 59 2.28 7.34 -12.27
C ALA A 59 3.61 7.48 -13.02
N VAL A 60 4.71 7.67 -12.29
CA VAL A 60 6.06 7.79 -12.89
C VAL A 60 6.49 6.50 -13.58
N ALA A 61 6.25 5.32 -12.97
CA ALA A 61 6.56 4.04 -13.61
C ALA A 61 5.73 3.81 -14.88
N TYR A 62 4.46 4.23 -14.86
CA TYR A 62 3.59 4.18 -16.03
C TYR A 62 4.13 5.06 -17.16
N MET A 63 4.53 6.31 -16.87
CA MET A 63 5.11 7.22 -17.86
C MET A 63 6.44 6.73 -18.45
N LEU A 64 7.29 6.10 -17.63
CA LEU A 64 8.60 5.57 -18.06
C LEU A 64 8.51 4.19 -18.75
N GLY A 65 7.33 3.55 -18.78
CA GLY A 65 7.17 2.19 -19.30
C GLY A 65 7.87 1.11 -18.48
N ILE A 66 8.18 1.39 -17.21
CA ILE A 66 8.85 0.46 -16.29
C ILE A 66 7.77 -0.34 -15.54
N ASN A 67 8.15 -1.50 -14.98
CA ASN A 67 7.27 -2.30 -14.16
C ASN A 67 6.71 -1.47 -12.97
N ILE A 68 5.39 -1.34 -12.94
CA ILE A 68 4.62 -0.57 -11.93
C ILE A 68 4.97 -1.01 -10.51
N LEU A 69 5.23 -2.31 -10.31
CA LEU A 69 5.56 -2.86 -9.00
C LEU A 69 6.86 -2.28 -8.44
N ILE A 70 7.83 -2.00 -9.32
CA ILE A 70 9.13 -1.44 -8.95
C ILE A 70 8.97 0.04 -8.58
N GLY A 71 8.27 0.82 -9.41
CA GLY A 71 8.01 2.23 -9.12
C GLY A 71 7.21 2.43 -7.84
N ALA A 72 6.18 1.61 -7.65
CA ALA A 72 5.36 1.61 -6.45
C ALA A 72 6.17 1.29 -5.19
N SER A 73 7.00 0.25 -5.26
CA SER A 73 7.83 -0.20 -4.14
C SER A 73 8.90 0.83 -3.77
N ILE A 74 9.58 1.42 -4.76
CA ILE A 74 10.61 2.45 -4.53
C ILE A 74 9.99 3.67 -3.86
N PHE A 75 8.90 4.22 -4.42
CA PHE A 75 8.24 5.39 -3.85
C PHE A 75 7.61 5.12 -2.49
N GLY A 76 7.06 3.92 -2.26
CA GLY A 76 6.53 3.51 -0.96
C GLY A 76 7.61 3.49 0.12
N VAL A 77 8.79 2.93 -0.18
CA VAL A 77 9.94 2.95 0.74
C VAL A 77 10.44 4.37 0.97
N LEU A 78 10.54 5.18 -0.09
CA LEU A 78 10.99 6.57 -0.02
C LEU A 78 10.04 7.41 0.85
N ALA A 79 8.73 7.24 0.69
CA ALA A 79 7.71 7.88 1.51
C ALA A 79 7.80 7.43 2.98
N ALA A 80 7.94 6.13 3.25
CA ALA A 80 8.10 5.62 4.60
C ALA A 80 9.36 6.16 5.29
N LEU A 81 10.48 6.28 4.57
CA LEU A 81 11.72 6.89 5.07
C LEU A 81 11.55 8.38 5.35
N LEU A 82 10.91 9.13 4.47
CA LEU A 82 10.61 10.55 4.67
C LEU A 82 9.71 10.77 5.88
N ILE A 83 8.65 9.99 6.02
CA ILE A 83 7.76 10.01 7.20
C ILE A 83 8.58 9.75 8.47
N GLY A 84 9.42 8.70 8.48
CA GLY A 84 10.26 8.35 9.63
C GLY A 84 11.28 9.45 9.98
N PHE A 85 11.89 10.07 8.97
CA PHE A 85 12.85 11.16 9.15
C PHE A 85 12.19 12.42 9.71
N VAL A 86 11.05 12.83 9.15
CA VAL A 86 10.29 14.00 9.61
C VAL A 86 9.75 13.76 11.02
N ALA A 87 9.25 12.55 11.30
CA ALA A 87 8.78 12.16 12.63
C ALA A 87 9.90 12.12 13.68
N SER A 88 11.13 11.72 13.31
CA SER A 88 12.27 11.68 14.23
C SER A 88 12.87 13.06 14.52
N LYS A 89 12.79 14.00 13.57
CA LYS A 89 13.46 15.31 13.67
C LYS A 89 12.52 16.42 14.17
N SER A 90 11.22 16.19 14.14
CA SER A 90 10.20 17.15 14.58
C SER A 90 9.70 16.83 15.99
N LYS A 91 9.53 17.84 16.85
CA LYS A 91 8.88 17.72 18.18
C LYS A 91 7.34 17.53 18.09
N ILE A 92 6.81 17.28 16.90
CA ILE A 92 5.37 17.28 16.59
C ILE A 92 4.86 15.83 16.68
N LYS A 93 3.58 15.63 17.01
CA LYS A 93 2.95 14.30 17.01
C LYS A 93 3.27 13.56 15.71
N THR A 94 3.62 12.28 15.86
CA THR A 94 3.95 11.35 14.76
C THR A 94 2.87 11.36 13.68
N ASP A 95 1.60 11.40 14.08
CA ASP A 95 0.43 11.46 13.18
C ASP A 95 0.41 12.73 12.31
N THR A 96 0.82 13.87 12.85
CA THR A 96 0.88 15.13 12.10
C THR A 96 1.99 15.09 11.04
N SER A 97 3.13 14.51 11.38
CA SER A 97 4.24 14.33 10.44
C SER A 97 3.84 13.39 9.29
N ILE A 98 3.14 12.30 9.61
CA ILE A 98 2.58 11.38 8.62
C ILE A 98 1.63 12.13 7.68
N GLY A 99 0.69 12.91 8.22
CA GLY A 99 -0.30 13.65 7.41
C GLY A 99 0.31 14.70 6.47
N VAL A 100 1.37 15.40 6.89
CA VAL A 100 2.05 16.42 6.06
C VAL A 100 2.76 15.76 4.87
N VAL A 101 3.53 14.69 5.12
CA VAL A 101 4.26 13.98 4.06
C VAL A 101 3.27 13.30 3.10
N PHE A 102 2.22 12.67 3.64
CA PHE A 102 1.12 12.11 2.86
C PHE A 102 0.51 13.14 1.89
N SER A 103 0.12 14.31 2.40
CA SER A 103 -0.53 15.35 1.58
C SER A 103 0.38 15.84 0.46
N ALA A 104 1.68 15.98 0.73
CA ALA A 104 2.66 16.40 -0.27
C ALA A 104 2.86 15.34 -1.38
N PHE A 105 3.02 14.06 -1.01
CA PHE A 105 3.19 12.97 -1.97
C PHE A 105 1.92 12.73 -2.78
N TYR A 106 0.75 12.82 -2.15
CA TYR A 106 -0.54 12.67 -2.83
C TYR A 106 -0.76 13.78 -3.85
N ALA A 107 -0.50 15.05 -3.48
CA ALA A 107 -0.57 16.17 -4.41
C ALA A 107 0.40 16.01 -5.58
N LEU A 108 1.65 15.61 -5.32
CA LEU A 108 2.63 15.31 -6.37
C LEU A 108 2.13 14.22 -7.33
N GLY A 109 1.60 13.12 -6.80
CA GLY A 109 1.07 12.02 -7.61
C GLY A 109 -0.10 12.46 -8.48
N PHE A 110 -1.02 13.25 -7.93
CA PHE A 110 -2.15 13.79 -8.67
C PHE A 110 -1.72 14.70 -9.81
N ILE A 111 -0.74 15.57 -9.57
CA ILE A 111 -0.17 16.46 -10.60
C ILE A 111 0.51 15.63 -11.70
N LEU A 112 1.29 14.61 -11.35
CA LEU A 112 1.95 13.71 -12.29
C LEU A 112 0.93 12.95 -13.17
N ILE A 113 -0.13 12.40 -12.57
CA ILE A 113 -1.20 11.72 -13.30
C ILE A 113 -1.90 12.71 -14.23
N SER A 114 -2.23 13.90 -13.75
CA SER A 114 -2.88 14.94 -14.55
C SER A 114 -2.03 15.40 -15.73
N MET A 115 -0.70 15.40 -15.59
CA MET A 115 0.22 15.69 -16.70
C MET A 115 0.44 14.52 -17.64
N ALA A 116 0.25 13.28 -17.17
CA ALA A 116 0.40 12.08 -17.99
C ALA A 116 -0.82 11.84 -18.89
N GLU A 117 -2.01 12.33 -18.50
CA GLU A 117 -3.27 12.17 -19.23
C GLU A 117 -3.58 13.35 -20.20
N SER A 118 -2.75 14.40 -20.25
CA SER A 118 -2.83 15.52 -21.20
C SER A 118 -1.72 15.49 -22.25
#